data_AF-A0A7C3JAN5-F1
#
_entry.id   AF-A0A7C3JAN5-F1
#
_cell.length_a   1.000
_cell.length_b   1.000
_cell.length_c   1.000
_cell.angle_alpha   90.00
_cell.angle_beta   90.00
_cell.angle_gamma   90.00
#
_symmetry.space_group_name_H-M   'P 1'
#
loop_
_entity.id
_entity.type
_entity.pdbx_description
1 polymer ?
#
loop_
_entity_poly.entity_id
_entity_poly.type
_entity_poly.pdbx_seq_one_letter_code
_entity_poly.pdbx_strand_id
1 'polypeptide(L)'
;MGLVIVNTPVPLKTDLDGVVRVGDTRVTLDTVIAAFKEGATAEEIVSQYPSLSLAEVYAVIGYYLQRQAEVEAYLDQRQQISEEVRQQNEARFNQQGIRERLLARHHKLERPRLTARQLLNSELIGLWKDRTDITDSASYARQLREQAQKRPGISGAGNDHSR
;
A
#
# COMPACT_ATOMS: atom_id res chain seq x y z
N MET A 1 -7.90 -1.28 54.40
CA MET A 1 -8.23 -0.89 53.02
C MET A 1 -9.09 -1.99 52.42
N GLY A 2 -10.25 -1.67 51.85
CA GLY A 2 -11.13 -2.63 51.19
C GLY A 2 -10.84 -2.69 49.70
N LEU A 3 -10.82 -3.89 49.12
CA LEU A 3 -10.73 -4.08 47.67
C LEU A 3 -12.06 -3.65 47.04
N VAL A 4 -12.03 -2.70 46.12
CA VAL A 4 -13.21 -2.29 45.35
C VAL A 4 -13.30 -3.19 44.10
N ILE A 5 -14.37 -3.96 44.00
CA ILE A 5 -14.63 -4.83 42.85
C ILE A 5 -15.35 -3.99 41.79
N VAL A 6 -14.72 -3.80 40.63
CA VAL A 6 -15.28 -3.08 39.48
C VAL A 6 -15.33 -3.99 38.26
N ASN A 7 -16.43 -3.91 37.50
CA ASN A 7 -16.54 -4.61 36.22
C ASN A 7 -15.79 -3.80 35.15
N THR A 8 -14.72 -4.36 34.61
CA THR A 8 -13.93 -3.71 33.54
C THR A 8 -14.32 -4.36 32.21
N PRO A 9 -14.74 -3.58 31.20
CA PRO A 9 -15.07 -4.15 29.89
C PRO A 9 -13.81 -4.74 29.24
N VAL A 10 -14.00 -5.81 28.48
CA VAL A 10 -12.93 -6.41 27.67
C VAL A 10 -12.47 -5.37 26.63
N PRO A 11 -11.16 -5.17 26.42
CA PRO A 11 -10.63 -4.14 25.53
C PRO A 11 -10.77 -4.56 24.06
N LEU A 12 -12.00 -4.74 23.59
CA LEU A 12 -12.32 -5.10 22.21
C LEU A 12 -13.21 -4.03 21.59
N LYS A 13 -12.88 -3.61 20.37
CA LYS A 13 -13.64 -2.63 19.59
C LYS A 13 -13.84 -3.13 18.18
N THR A 14 -15.07 -3.06 17.69
CA THR A 14 -15.40 -3.41 16.31
C THR A 14 -15.35 -2.14 15.45
N ASP A 15 -14.64 -2.18 14.33
CA ASP A 15 -14.63 -1.08 13.36
C ASP A 15 -15.83 -1.14 12.39
N LEU A 16 -15.93 -0.14 11.50
CA LEU A 16 -17.03 -0.03 10.54
C LEU A 16 -17.09 -1.21 9.55
N ASP A 17 -15.95 -1.88 9.34
CA ASP A 17 -15.82 -3.03 8.45
C ASP A 17 -16.07 -4.36 9.19
N GLY A 18 -16.49 -4.29 10.46
CA GLY A 18 -16.78 -5.46 11.29
C GLY A 18 -15.54 -6.16 11.85
N VAL A 19 -14.36 -5.54 11.77
CA VAL A 19 -13.12 -6.12 12.31
C VAL A 19 -12.99 -5.80 13.79
N VAL A 20 -12.79 -6.83 14.60
CA VAL A 20 -12.57 -6.67 16.04
C VAL A 20 -11.09 -6.41 16.32
N ARG A 21 -10.80 -5.31 17.02
CA ARG A 21 -9.46 -4.84 17.39
C ARG A 21 -9.29 -4.79 18.90
N VAL A 22 -8.05 -4.92 19.35
CA VAL A 22 -7.70 -4.89 20.77
C VAL A 22 -7.30 -3.47 21.19
N GLY A 23 -7.99 -2.96 22.21
CA GLY A 23 -7.76 -1.63 22.79
C GLY A 23 -7.94 -0.52 21.76
N ASP A 24 -6.95 0.38 21.71
CA ASP A 24 -6.82 1.45 20.70
C ASP A 24 -5.79 1.10 19.61
N THR A 25 -5.44 -0.18 19.48
CA THR A 25 -4.39 -0.64 18.58
C THR A 25 -4.94 -1.10 17.22
N ARG A 26 -4.03 -1.30 16.26
CA ARG A 26 -4.37 -1.95 14.99
C ARG A 26 -4.33 -3.48 15.07
N VAL A 27 -3.94 -4.06 16.20
CA VAL A 27 -3.87 -5.51 16.36
C VAL A 27 -5.29 -6.06 16.49
N THR A 28 -5.61 -7.06 15.68
CA THR A 28 -6.95 -7.65 15.65
C THR A 28 -7.10 -8.77 16.68
N LEU A 29 -8.35 -9.05 17.05
CA LEU A 29 -8.69 -10.24 17.81
C LEU A 29 -8.15 -11.50 17.11
N ASP A 30 -8.32 -11.57 15.79
CA ASP A 30 -7.88 -12.67 14.91
C ASP A 30 -6.39 -13.00 15.15
N THR A 31 -5.54 -11.97 15.19
CA THR A 31 -4.09 -12.13 15.39
C THR A 31 -3.75 -12.66 16.78
N VAL A 32 -4.36 -12.13 17.84
CA VAL A 32 -4.09 -12.56 19.22
C VAL A 32 -4.53 -14.00 19.43
N ILE A 33 -5.73 -14.36 18.95
CA ILE A 33 -6.26 -15.72 19.11
C ILE A 33 -5.50 -16.72 18.26
N ALA A 34 -5.07 -16.36 17.04
CA ALA A 34 -4.22 -17.23 16.22
C ALA A 34 -2.90 -17.56 16.93
N ALA A 35 -2.18 -16.54 17.43
CA ALA A 35 -0.93 -16.75 18.16
C ALA A 35 -1.12 -17.61 19.42
N PHE A 36 -2.20 -17.38 20.18
CA PHE A 36 -2.54 -18.20 21.33
C PHE A 36 -2.82 -19.66 20.96
N LYS A 37 -3.57 -19.91 19.87
CA LYS A 37 -3.85 -21.27 19.35
C LYS A 37 -2.58 -21.97 18.83
N GLU A 38 -1.60 -21.22 18.36
CA GLU A 38 -0.26 -21.71 18.00
C GLU A 38 0.62 -22.03 19.22
N GLY A 39 0.15 -21.76 20.43
CA GLY A 39 0.83 -22.08 21.68
C GLY A 39 1.65 -20.93 22.27
N ALA A 40 1.56 -19.72 21.70
CA ALA A 40 2.22 -18.55 22.26
C ALA A 40 1.58 -18.16 23.60
N THR A 41 2.44 -17.86 24.58
CA THR A 41 2.05 -17.28 25.86
C THR A 41 1.63 -15.81 25.70
N ALA A 42 0.89 -15.26 26.67
CA ALA A 42 0.47 -13.86 26.62
C ALA A 42 1.69 -12.91 26.56
N GLU A 43 2.76 -13.25 27.27
CA GLU A 43 4.03 -12.52 27.29
C GLU A 43 4.73 -12.55 25.93
N GLU A 44 4.74 -13.70 25.25
CA GLU A 44 5.29 -13.82 23.89
C GLU A 44 4.45 -13.02 22.90
N ILE A 45 3.13 -13.02 23.03
CA ILE A 45 2.24 -12.20 22.19
C ILE A 45 2.53 -10.71 22.38
N VAL A 46 2.70 -10.23 23.61
CA VAL A 46 3.10 -8.82 23.87
C VAL A 46 4.48 -8.52 23.29
N SER A 47 5.42 -9.47 23.37
CA SER A 47 6.75 -9.32 22.77
C SER A 47 6.67 -9.16 21.24
N GLN A 48 5.78 -9.91 20.59
CA GLN A 48 5.51 -9.80 19.14
C GLN A 48 4.76 -8.52 18.77
N TYR A 49 3.87 -8.04 19.66
CA TYR A 49 3.02 -6.87 19.43
C TYR A 49 3.16 -5.83 20.57
N PRO A 50 4.26 -5.06 20.62
CA PRO A 50 4.55 -4.15 21.74
C PRO A 50 3.55 -3.01 21.96
N SER A 51 2.61 -2.80 21.03
CA SER A 51 1.51 -1.86 21.20
C SER A 51 0.43 -2.35 22.16
N LEU A 52 0.40 -3.64 22.48
CA LEU A 52 -0.54 -4.25 23.41
C LEU A 52 0.06 -4.26 24.82
N SER A 53 -0.78 -4.00 25.83
CA SER A 53 -0.42 -4.28 27.21
C SER A 53 -0.68 -5.73 27.58
N LEU A 54 0.10 -6.26 28.52
CA LEU A 54 -0.08 -7.63 29.02
C LEU A 54 -1.48 -7.86 29.61
N ALA A 55 -2.03 -6.85 30.30
CA ALA A 55 -3.38 -6.90 30.85
C ALA A 55 -4.44 -7.04 29.76
N GLU A 56 -4.30 -6.32 28.64
CA GLU A 56 -5.23 -6.44 27.51
C GLU A 56 -5.16 -7.82 26.86
N VAL A 57 -3.96 -8.37 26.66
CA VAL A 57 -3.80 -9.71 26.08
C VAL A 57 -4.45 -10.78 26.97
N TYR A 58 -4.22 -10.76 28.29
CA TYR A 58 -4.90 -11.69 29.19
C TYR A 58 -6.42 -11.50 29.21
N ALA A 59 -6.92 -10.26 29.17
CA ALA A 59 -8.36 -10.00 29.13
C ALA A 59 -8.98 -10.58 27.85
N VAL A 60 -8.32 -10.45 26.70
CA VAL A 60 -8.77 -10.98 25.41
C VAL A 60 -8.72 -12.51 25.39
N ILE A 61 -7.63 -13.13 25.87
CA ILE A 61 -7.53 -14.59 25.98
C ILE A 61 -8.62 -15.12 26.92
N GLY A 62 -8.82 -14.49 28.08
CA GLY A 62 -9.87 -14.85 29.03
C GLY A 62 -11.27 -14.76 28.41
N TYR A 63 -11.54 -13.70 27.64
CA TYR A 63 -12.77 -13.55 26.89
C TYR A 63 -12.97 -14.68 25.87
N TYR A 64 -11.94 -15.00 25.08
CA TYR A 64 -11.98 -16.10 24.13
C TYR A 64 -12.28 -17.43 24.81
N LEU A 65 -11.61 -17.76 25.91
CA LEU A 65 -11.83 -19.01 26.64
C LEU A 65 -13.26 -19.11 27.21
N GLN A 66 -13.89 -17.99 27.57
CA GLN A 66 -15.29 -17.95 28.03
C GLN A 66 -16.32 -17.99 26.89
N ARG A 67 -15.93 -17.58 25.68
CA ARG A 67 -16.83 -17.33 24.54
C ARG A 67 -16.35 -18.02 23.26
N GLN A 68 -15.71 -19.19 23.38
CA GLN A 68 -15.03 -19.86 22.27
C GLN A 68 -15.94 -20.03 21.05
N ALA A 69 -17.16 -20.54 21.22
CA ALA A 69 -18.08 -20.77 20.11
C ALA A 69 -18.43 -19.48 19.34
N GLU A 70 -18.65 -18.37 20.06
CA GLU A 70 -18.98 -17.07 19.46
C GLU A 70 -17.77 -16.48 18.72
N VAL A 71 -16.59 -16.58 19.31
CA VAL A 71 -15.35 -16.06 18.72
C VAL A 71 -14.92 -16.89 17.52
N GLU A 72 -14.95 -18.22 17.60
CA GLU A 72 -14.62 -19.09 16.46
C GLU A 72 -15.57 -18.87 15.29
N ALA A 73 -16.88 -18.71 15.53
CA ALA A 73 -17.83 -18.38 14.47
C ALA A 73 -17.49 -17.05 13.76
N TYR A 74 -17.07 -16.04 14.52
CA TYR A 74 -16.58 -14.79 13.97
C TYR A 74 -15.28 -14.99 13.15
N LEU A 75 -14.32 -15.76 13.65
CA LEU A 75 -13.06 -16.03 12.95
C LEU A 75 -13.28 -16.80 11.65
N ASP A 76 -14.18 -17.78 11.64
CA ASP A 76 -14.54 -18.56 10.45
C ASP A 76 -15.19 -17.66 9.38
N GLN A 77 -16.13 -16.80 9.78
CA GLN A 77 -16.77 -15.84 8.87
C GLN A 77 -15.72 -14.89 8.25
N ARG A 78 -14.77 -14.40 9.05
CA ARG A 78 -13.69 -13.53 8.59
C ARG A 78 -12.78 -14.21 7.59
N GLN A 79 -12.44 -15.46 7.84
CA GLN A 79 -11.61 -16.27 6.94
C GLN A 79 -12.29 -16.44 5.58
N GLN A 80 -13.59 -16.76 5.56
CA GLN A 80 -14.38 -16.90 4.32
C GLN A 80 -14.40 -15.60 3.51
N ILE A 81 -14.65 -14.46 4.16
CA ILE A 81 -14.66 -13.14 3.50
C ILE A 81 -13.28 -12.83 2.90
N SER A 82 -12.21 -13.08 3.64
CA SER A 82 -10.83 -12.87 3.18
C SER A 82 -10.50 -13.72 1.96
N GLU A 83 -10.90 -15.00 1.99
CA GLU A 83 -10.69 -15.93 0.88
C GLU A 83 -11.49 -15.52 -0.36
N GLU A 84 -12.75 -15.12 -0.20
CA GLU A 84 -13.57 -14.64 -1.31
C GLU A 84 -12.98 -13.39 -1.95
N VAL A 85 -12.59 -12.39 -1.14
CA VAL A 85 -11.94 -11.18 -1.63
C VAL A 85 -10.63 -11.50 -2.35
N ARG A 86 -9.84 -12.45 -1.83
CA ARG A 86 -8.62 -12.92 -2.50
C ARG A 86 -8.94 -13.54 -3.86
N GLN A 87 -9.89 -14.47 -3.93
CA GLN A 87 -10.27 -15.12 -5.19
C GLN A 87 -10.82 -14.11 -6.21
N GLN A 88 -11.67 -13.18 -5.77
CA GLN A 88 -12.19 -12.11 -6.63
C GLN A 88 -11.07 -11.20 -7.15
N ASN A 89 -10.11 -10.85 -6.31
CA ASN A 89 -8.95 -10.06 -6.73
C ASN A 89 -8.06 -10.84 -7.70
N GLU A 90 -7.77 -12.11 -7.45
CA GLU A 90 -6.99 -12.95 -8.36
C GLU A 90 -7.68 -13.15 -9.72
N ALA A 91 -9.01 -13.32 -9.73
CA ALA A 91 -9.80 -13.43 -10.96
C ALA A 91 -9.87 -12.10 -11.74
N ARG A 92 -9.99 -10.96 -11.05
CA ARG A 92 -10.04 -9.62 -11.67
C ARG A 92 -8.67 -9.17 -12.17
N PHE A 93 -7.62 -9.43 -11.40
CA PHE A 93 -6.26 -9.07 -11.73
C PHE A 93 -5.53 -10.30 -12.28
N ASN A 94 -5.82 -10.65 -13.54
CA ASN A 94 -5.08 -11.70 -14.24
C ASN A 94 -3.57 -11.41 -14.15
N GLN A 95 -2.83 -12.29 -13.48
CA GLN A 95 -1.38 -12.15 -13.30
C GLN A 95 -0.59 -12.38 -14.60
N GLN A 96 -1.25 -12.91 -15.64
CA GLN A 96 -0.67 -13.05 -16.96
C GLN A 96 -0.29 -11.67 -17.53
N GLY A 97 0.96 -11.50 -17.95
CA GLY A 97 1.43 -10.22 -18.48
C GLY A 97 1.97 -9.25 -17.42
N ILE A 98 1.88 -9.53 -16.11
CA ILE A 98 2.49 -8.66 -15.08
C ILE A 98 4.00 -8.64 -15.27
N ARG A 99 4.63 -9.81 -15.42
CA ARG A 99 6.07 -9.93 -15.64
C ARG A 99 6.49 -9.23 -16.93
N GLU A 100 5.78 -9.45 -18.04
CA GLU A 100 6.04 -8.79 -19.32
C GLU A 100 5.90 -7.26 -19.21
N ARG A 101 4.86 -6.76 -18.52
CA ARG A 101 4.69 -5.31 -18.27
C ARG A 101 5.80 -4.74 -17.40
N LEU A 102 6.21 -5.44 -16.34
CA LEU A 102 7.28 -5.00 -15.47
C LEU A 102 8.64 -4.99 -16.21
N LEU A 103 8.92 -6.00 -17.03
CA LEU A 103 10.12 -6.06 -17.88
C LEU A 103 10.11 -4.98 -18.97
N ALA A 104 8.97 -4.74 -19.62
CA ALA A 104 8.82 -3.66 -20.59
C ALA A 104 9.03 -2.28 -19.94
N ARG A 105 8.56 -2.08 -18.70
CA ARG A 105 8.81 -0.87 -17.92
C ARG A 105 10.30 -0.73 -17.57
N HIS A 106 10.98 -1.82 -17.19
CA HIS A 106 12.41 -1.82 -16.91
C HIS A 106 13.24 -1.42 -18.14
N HIS A 107 13.00 -2.05 -19.30
CA HIS A 107 13.68 -1.71 -20.55
C HIS A 107 13.43 -0.26 -21.01
N LYS A 108 12.26 0.30 -20.72
CA LYS A 108 11.95 1.71 -21.01
C LYS A 108 12.74 2.67 -20.13
N LEU A 109 13.12 2.25 -18.92
CA LEU A 109 13.95 3.00 -17.97
C LEU A 109 15.46 2.80 -18.21
N GLU A 110 15.85 1.65 -18.78
CA GLU A 110 17.23 1.35 -19.19
C GLU A 110 17.67 1.99 -20.51
N ARG A 111 16.86 2.90 -21.09
CA ARG A 111 17.38 3.78 -22.14
C ARG A 111 18.65 4.43 -21.62
N PRO A 112 19.82 4.22 -22.25
CA PRO A 112 21.09 4.67 -21.70
C PRO A 112 21.00 6.17 -21.50
N ARG A 113 21.08 6.62 -20.24
CA ARG A 113 21.31 8.02 -19.94
C ARG A 113 22.67 8.35 -20.51
N LEU A 114 22.69 8.97 -21.69
CA LEU A 114 23.95 9.40 -22.29
C LEU A 114 24.62 10.34 -21.29
N THR A 115 25.83 9.99 -20.89
CA THR A 115 26.66 10.89 -20.09
C THR A 115 26.98 12.14 -20.92
N ALA A 116 27.24 13.28 -20.27
CA ALA A 116 27.56 14.52 -20.97
C ALA A 116 28.69 14.34 -22.00
N ARG A 117 29.68 13.47 -21.71
CA ARG A 117 30.77 13.10 -22.61
C ARG A 117 30.31 12.28 -23.83
N GLN A 118 29.37 11.36 -23.65
CA GLN A 118 28.81 10.56 -24.75
C GLN A 118 27.92 11.40 -25.67
N LEU A 119 27.21 12.39 -25.13
CA LEU A 119 26.47 13.37 -25.93
C LEU A 119 27.42 14.22 -26.79
N LEU A 120 28.53 14.70 -26.22
CA LEU A 120 29.53 15.53 -26.92
C LEU A 120 30.20 14.83 -28.10
N ASN A 121 30.30 13.49 -28.04
CA ASN A 121 30.86 12.67 -29.10
C ASN A 121 29.78 12.07 -30.03
N SER A 122 28.50 12.42 -29.85
CA SER A 122 27.41 11.94 -30.69
C SER A 122 27.10 12.90 -31.83
N GLU A 123 26.62 12.37 -32.96
CA GLU A 123 26.17 13.19 -34.10
C GLU A 123 24.99 14.12 -33.75
N LEU A 124 24.34 13.91 -32.61
CA LEU A 124 23.27 14.77 -32.09
C LEU A 124 23.76 16.19 -31.72
N ILE A 125 25.04 16.35 -31.35
CA ILE A 125 25.62 17.66 -30.98
C ILE A 125 26.10 18.48 -32.20
N GLY A 126 26.01 17.91 -33.41
CA GLY A 126 26.24 18.61 -34.68
C GLY A 126 24.97 19.11 -35.38
N LEU A 127 23.80 18.53 -35.08
CA LEU A 127 22.52 18.84 -35.75
C LEU A 127 22.07 20.32 -35.66
N TRP A 128 22.64 21.07 -34.73
CA TRP A 128 22.36 22.49 -34.50
C TRP A 128 23.53 23.40 -34.88
N LYS A 129 24.67 22.82 -35.28
CA LYS A 129 25.90 23.55 -35.58
C LYS A 129 25.77 24.38 -36.86
N ASP A 130 24.99 23.88 -37.82
CA ASP A 130 24.79 24.53 -39.13
C ASP A 130 23.46 25.32 -39.19
N ARG A 131 22.74 25.45 -38.07
CA ARG A 131 21.52 26.26 -37.97
C ARG A 131 21.87 27.71 -37.68
N THR A 132 21.78 28.54 -38.70
CA THR A 132 22.09 29.99 -38.63
C THR A 132 20.98 30.83 -38.01
N ASP A 133 19.81 30.25 -37.76
CA ASP A 133 18.64 30.91 -37.18
C ASP A 133 18.63 30.91 -35.64
N ILE A 134 19.57 30.20 -35.00
CA ILE A 134 19.76 30.22 -33.55
C ILE A 134 21.15 30.78 -33.25
N THR A 135 21.23 32.09 -33.05
CA THR A 135 22.50 32.79 -32.80
C THR A 135 23.00 32.61 -31.37
N ASP A 136 22.10 32.44 -30.40
CA ASP A 136 22.43 32.13 -28.99
C ASP A 136 21.54 31.01 -28.45
N SER A 137 22.14 29.84 -28.28
CA SER A 137 21.48 28.62 -27.82
C SER A 137 20.92 28.75 -26.40
N ALA A 138 21.51 29.61 -25.56
CA ALA A 138 21.07 29.80 -24.18
C ALA A 138 19.81 30.67 -24.07
N SER A 139 19.63 31.66 -24.96
CA SER A 139 18.40 32.47 -25.01
C SER A 139 17.27 31.74 -25.74
N TYR A 140 17.57 30.96 -26.79
CA TYR A 140 16.59 30.08 -27.43
C TYR A 140 16.04 29.01 -26.46
N ALA A 141 16.89 28.40 -25.63
CA ALA A 141 16.46 27.47 -24.59
C ALA A 141 15.63 28.14 -23.48
N ARG A 142 15.90 29.42 -23.14
CA ARG A 142 15.08 30.21 -22.22
C ARG A 142 13.70 30.50 -22.81
N GLN A 143 13.64 30.87 -24.09
CA GLN A 143 12.40 31.15 -24.80
C GLN A 143 11.51 29.90 -24.94
N LEU A 144 12.09 28.74 -25.23
CA LEU A 144 11.37 27.45 -25.25
C LEU A 144 10.75 27.11 -23.89
N ARG A 145 11.44 27.39 -22.79
CA ARG A 145 10.89 27.20 -21.43
C ARG A 145 9.72 28.12 -21.16
N GLU A 146 9.82 29.40 -21.52
CA GLU A 146 8.71 30.34 -21.37
C GLU A 146 7.49 29.97 -22.23
N GLN A 147 7.71 29.51 -23.48
CA GLN A 147 6.63 29.05 -24.36
C GLN A 147 5.97 27.76 -23.85
N ALA A 148 6.73 26.83 -23.25
CA ALA A 148 6.19 25.63 -22.62
C ALA A 148 5.38 25.97 -21.35
N GLN A 149 5.82 26.96 -20.56
CA GLN A 149 5.09 27.43 -19.38
C GLN A 149 3.78 28.14 -19.75
N LYS A 150 3.72 28.79 -20.91
CA LYS A 150 2.54 29.53 -21.42
C LYS A 150 1.56 28.66 -22.22
N ARG A 151 1.86 27.38 -22.48
CA ARG A 151 0.87 26.46 -23.06
C ARG A 151 -0.20 26.16 -22.00
N PRO A 152 -1.48 26.49 -22.23
CA PRO A 152 -2.54 25.99 -21.35
C PRO A 152 -2.51 24.46 -21.40
N GLY A 153 -2.58 23.84 -20.23
CA GLY A 153 -2.65 22.38 -20.11
C GLY A 153 -3.74 21.83 -21.02
N ILE A 154 -3.46 20.69 -21.65
CA ILE A 154 -4.42 19.94 -22.47
C ILE A 154 -5.61 19.61 -21.56
N SER A 155 -6.65 20.43 -21.64
CA SER A 155 -7.94 20.23 -21.00
C SER A 155 -8.86 19.67 -22.07
N GLY A 156 -9.31 18.43 -21.86
CA GLY A 156 -10.53 17.83 -22.39
C GLY A 156 -10.85 17.97 -23.89
N ALA A 157 -10.52 16.94 -24.66
CA ALA A 157 -11.35 16.48 -25.79
C ALA A 157 -11.36 14.95 -25.68
N GLY A 158 -12.45 14.30 -25.24
CA GLY A 158 -13.74 14.33 -25.92
C GLY A 158 -13.86 12.97 -26.61
N ASN A 159 -14.15 11.94 -25.82
CA ASN A 159 -14.38 10.59 -26.33
C ASN A 159 -15.80 10.57 -26.89
N ASP A 160 -15.93 10.85 -28.19
CA ASP A 160 -17.14 10.60 -28.96
C ASP A 160 -16.78 9.67 -30.11
N HIS A 161 -17.18 8.41 -30.00
CA HIS A 161 -17.26 7.45 -31.10
C HIS A 161 -18.61 6.74 -30.98
N SER A 162 -19.64 7.40 -31.50
CA SER A 162 -20.87 6.75 -31.94
C SER A 162 -20.63 6.13 -33.32
N ARG A 163 -20.71 4.80 -33.41
CA ARG A 163 -21.35 4.04 -34.51
C ARG A 163 -21.51 2.57 -34.14
#